data_AF-A0AAD9NHL2-F1
#
_entry.id   AF-A0AAD9NHL2-F1
#
_cell.length_a   1.000
_cell.length_b   1.000
_cell.length_c   1.000
_cell.angle_alpha   90.00
_cell.angle_beta   90.00
_cell.angle_gamma   90.00
#
_symmetry.space_group_name_H-M   'P 1'
#
loop_
_entity.id
_entity.type
_entity.pdbx_description
1 polymer ?
#
loop_
_entity_poly.entity_id
_entity_poly.type
_entity_poly.pdbx_seq_one_letter_code
_entity_poly.pdbx_strand_id
1 'polypeptide(L)'
;MSTFYRCHCYFSNNYYSKILCGHFVFTGREQFRRKYKKLEDEQSRRYNLDKMSKERRQAIKHQYKPLHHHVYTLKIMATNFCQKLDSHKAFTVQYEPEKDTALDYHFDNAEVTLNVCLGKDFDDGTLYFGNMRTEAVSESHWTEVCHTVTCGILHRGQHLHGAMPIQGGEQVNLIVWLRSSEVRNQLCPMCDSVPDLIEGNGFGDGFTRNCDDI
;
A
#
# COMPACT_ATOMS: atom_id res chain seq x y z
N MET A 1 11.47 18.21 14.49
CA MET A 1 10.47 17.16 14.22
C MET A 1 10.56 16.82 12.75
N SER A 2 10.60 15.56 12.37
CA SER A 2 10.57 15.20 10.94
C SER A 2 9.19 15.53 10.38
N THR A 3 9.12 16.47 9.44
CA THR A 3 7.91 16.76 8.68
C THR A 3 7.75 15.69 7.60
N PHE A 4 6.54 15.18 7.46
CA PHE A 4 6.21 14.15 6.47
C PHE A 4 5.31 14.74 5.40
N TYR A 5 5.44 14.27 4.16
CA TYR A 5 4.66 14.80 3.04
C TYR A 5 3.85 13.70 2.35
N ARG A 6 2.74 14.12 1.73
CA ARG A 6 1.95 13.33 0.79
C ARG A 6 1.43 14.22 -0.33
N CYS A 7 1.17 13.63 -1.49
CA CYS A 7 0.48 14.34 -2.56
C CYS A 7 -0.99 14.55 -2.18
N HIS A 8 -1.56 15.74 -2.44
CA HIS A 8 -2.96 16.07 -2.21
C HIS A 8 -3.93 15.07 -2.87
N CYS A 9 -3.51 14.45 -3.98
CA CYS A 9 -4.27 13.44 -4.70
C CYS A 9 -4.55 12.15 -3.88
N TYR A 10 -3.81 11.90 -2.80
CA TYR A 10 -3.99 10.71 -1.95
C TYR A 10 -5.42 10.56 -1.42
N PHE A 11 -6.08 11.70 -1.20
CA PHE A 11 -7.46 11.73 -0.72
C PHE A 11 -8.49 11.65 -1.83
N SER A 12 -8.09 11.70 -3.10
CA SER A 12 -8.99 11.95 -4.22
C SER A 12 -8.83 10.96 -5.39
N ASN A 13 -7.73 10.21 -5.42
CA ASN A 13 -7.38 9.18 -6.38
C ASN A 13 -7.22 7.82 -5.68
N ASN A 14 -7.33 6.72 -6.44
CA ASN A 14 -7.27 5.33 -5.93
C ASN A 14 -8.33 5.05 -4.85
N TYR A 15 -9.56 5.51 -5.09
CA TYR A 15 -10.71 5.26 -4.22
C TYR A 15 -11.42 3.99 -4.70
N TYR A 16 -11.30 2.88 -3.97
CA TYR A 16 -12.04 1.66 -4.28
C TYR A 16 -13.41 1.61 -3.59
N SER A 17 -14.47 1.35 -4.35
CA SER A 17 -15.80 1.08 -3.80
C SER A 17 -16.15 -0.40 -3.98
N LYS A 18 -16.31 -1.13 -2.86
CA LYS A 18 -16.87 -2.49 -2.86
C LYS A 18 -18.29 -2.53 -3.45
N ILE A 19 -19.08 -1.46 -3.29
CA ILE A 19 -20.47 -1.39 -3.77
C ILE A 19 -20.54 -1.21 -5.29
N LEU A 20 -19.58 -0.48 -5.87
CA LEU A 20 -19.57 -0.15 -7.29
C LEU A 20 -18.49 -0.92 -8.07
N CYS A 21 -17.81 -1.87 -7.42
CA CYS A 21 -16.76 -2.73 -7.97
C CYS A 21 -15.73 -2.00 -8.84
N GLY A 22 -15.11 -0.94 -8.32
CA GLY A 22 -14.12 -0.19 -9.09
C GLY A 22 -13.38 0.91 -8.35
N HIS A 23 -12.33 1.43 -8.99
CA HIS A 23 -11.59 2.60 -8.56
C HIS A 23 -12.19 3.88 -9.15
N PHE A 24 -12.32 4.92 -8.32
CA PHE A 24 -12.88 6.20 -8.72
C PHE A 24 -11.91 7.34 -8.43
N VAL A 25 -12.04 8.39 -9.23
CA VAL A 25 -11.33 9.67 -9.05
C VAL A 25 -12.38 10.74 -8.76
N PHE A 26 -12.06 11.63 -7.83
CA PHE A 26 -12.84 12.84 -7.60
C PHE A 26 -11.92 14.05 -7.45
N THR A 27 -12.44 15.24 -7.73
CA THR A 27 -11.65 16.47 -7.76
C THR A 27 -11.82 17.32 -6.49
N GLY A 28 -12.69 16.92 -5.56
CA GLY A 28 -12.85 17.62 -4.29
C GLY A 28 -13.98 17.10 -3.39
N ARG A 29 -13.99 17.59 -2.14
CA ARG A 29 -14.92 17.16 -1.07
C ARG A 29 -16.39 17.38 -1.42
N GLU A 30 -16.73 18.47 -2.09
CA GLU A 30 -18.11 18.76 -2.49
C GLU A 30 -18.59 17.83 -3.61
N GLN A 31 -17.74 17.58 -4.62
CA GLN A 31 -18.05 16.64 -5.69
C GLN A 31 -18.22 15.22 -5.13
N PHE A 32 -17.34 14.79 -4.21
CA PHE A 32 -17.43 13.50 -3.54
C PHE A 32 -18.70 13.37 -2.72
N ARG A 33 -19.00 14.34 -1.85
CA ARG A 33 -20.21 14.33 -1.01
C ARG A 33 -21.50 14.30 -1.81
N ARG A 34 -21.54 15.03 -2.92
CA ARG A 34 -22.72 15.09 -3.80
C ARG A 34 -22.97 13.75 -4.51
N LYS A 35 -21.90 13.08 -4.96
CA LYS A 35 -22.01 11.87 -5.80
C LYS A 35 -21.92 10.56 -5.02
N TYR A 36 -21.31 10.57 -3.83
CA TYR A 36 -20.93 9.38 -3.06
C TYR A 36 -21.22 9.53 -1.56
N LYS A 37 -22.31 10.22 -1.17
CA LYS A 37 -22.73 10.43 0.23
C LYS A 37 -22.74 9.15 1.11
N LYS A 38 -22.87 7.96 0.49
CA LYS A 38 -22.79 6.64 1.16
C LYS A 38 -21.36 6.15 1.45
N LEU A 39 -20.32 6.94 1.16
CA LEU A 39 -18.90 6.55 1.21
C LEU A 39 -18.04 7.44 2.13
N GLU A 40 -18.66 8.30 2.96
CA GLU A 40 -17.94 9.12 3.96
C GLU A 40 -17.11 8.27 4.95
N ASP A 41 -17.49 7.01 5.15
CA ASP A 41 -16.81 6.07 6.04
C ASP A 41 -15.38 5.75 5.60
N GLU A 42 -15.12 5.62 4.29
CA GLU A 42 -13.80 5.25 3.76
C GLU A 42 -12.80 6.40 3.87
N GLN A 43 -13.24 7.64 3.62
CA GLN A 43 -12.38 8.82 3.84
C GLN A 43 -12.06 8.98 5.33
N SER A 44 -13.06 8.82 6.19
CA SER A 44 -12.88 8.85 7.64
C SER A 44 -11.94 7.74 8.12
N ARG A 45 -12.07 6.53 7.56
CA ARG A 45 -11.16 5.41 7.80
C ARG A 45 -9.71 5.77 7.44
N ARG A 46 -9.46 6.32 6.24
CA ARG A 46 -8.10 6.74 5.81
C ARG A 46 -7.49 7.80 6.73
N TYR A 47 -8.28 8.75 7.20
CA TYR A 47 -7.82 9.75 8.16
C TYR A 47 -7.46 9.13 9.51
N ASN A 48 -8.27 8.17 9.98
CA ASN A 48 -8.06 7.48 11.25
C ASN A 48 -6.93 6.44 11.19
N LEU A 49 -6.64 5.85 10.02
CA LEU A 49 -5.55 4.89 9.83
C LEU A 49 -4.19 5.45 10.26
N ASP A 50 -3.92 6.72 9.97
CA ASP A 50 -2.66 7.35 10.35
C ASP A 50 -2.54 7.47 11.87
N LYS A 51 -3.63 7.86 12.56
CA LYS A 51 -3.69 7.91 14.01
C LYS A 51 -3.49 6.53 14.63
N MET A 52 -4.26 5.53 14.20
CA MET A 52 -4.15 4.15 14.69
C MET A 52 -2.78 3.52 14.38
N SER A 53 -2.15 3.88 13.25
CA SER A 53 -0.81 3.41 12.89
C SER A 53 0.26 3.97 13.83
N LYS A 54 0.16 5.27 14.19
CA LYS A 54 1.05 5.89 15.19
C LYS A 54 0.95 5.19 16.54
N GLU A 55 -0.27 5.02 17.05
CA GLU A 55 -0.54 4.41 18.35
C GLU A 55 0.02 2.98 18.41
N ARG A 56 -0.26 2.15 17.40
CA ARG A 56 0.28 0.79 17.30
C ARG A 56 1.80 0.75 17.28
N ARG A 57 2.46 1.62 16.50
CA ARG A 57 3.93 1.68 16.45
C ARG A 57 4.54 2.14 17.76
N GLN A 58 3.93 3.10 18.46
CA GLN A 58 4.38 3.51 19.78
C GLN A 58 4.28 2.35 20.79
N ALA A 59 3.16 1.62 20.77
CA ALA A 59 2.99 0.42 21.61
C ALA A 59 4.03 -0.66 21.27
N ILE A 60 4.21 -1.00 19.99
CA ILE A 60 5.22 -1.97 19.53
C ILE A 60 6.62 -1.51 19.94
N LYS A 61 7.00 -0.26 19.68
CA LYS A 61 8.32 0.27 20.06
C LYS A 61 8.59 0.16 21.55
N HIS A 62 7.56 0.29 22.38
CA HIS A 62 7.69 0.18 23.83
C HIS A 62 7.76 -1.26 24.33
N GLN A 63 7.02 -2.18 23.68
CA GLN A 63 6.89 -3.57 24.14
C GLN A 63 7.89 -4.52 23.48
N TYR A 64 8.28 -4.25 22.23
CA TYR A 64 9.09 -5.15 21.41
C TYR A 64 10.58 -5.02 21.70
N LYS A 65 11.22 -6.16 21.98
CA LYS A 65 12.68 -6.28 22.12
C LYS A 65 13.23 -7.05 20.92
N PRO A 66 14.11 -6.44 20.10
CA PRO A 66 14.72 -7.14 18.96
C PRO A 66 15.49 -8.40 19.40
N LEU A 67 15.12 -9.55 18.83
CA LEU A 67 15.79 -10.83 19.14
C LEU A 67 17.15 -10.97 18.46
N HIS A 68 17.27 -10.46 17.23
CA HIS A 68 18.49 -10.55 16.41
C HIS A 68 18.88 -9.17 15.86
N HIS A 69 19.63 -8.40 16.64
CA HIS A 69 20.02 -7.01 16.29
C HIS A 69 20.65 -6.86 14.89
N HIS A 70 21.35 -7.89 14.40
CA HIS A 70 22.00 -7.90 13.08
C HIS A 70 21.00 -8.01 11.91
N VAL A 71 19.77 -8.46 12.15
CA VAL A 71 18.69 -8.54 11.13
C VAL A 71 17.95 -7.20 11.01
N TYR A 72 17.84 -6.44 12.10
CA TYR A 72 17.19 -5.11 12.11
C TYR A 72 18.11 -3.99 11.62
N THR A 73 19.39 -4.29 11.43
CA THR A 73 20.27 -3.45 10.63
C THR A 73 20.00 -3.82 9.18
N LEU A 74 19.33 -2.94 8.44
CA LEU A 74 19.12 -3.13 7.01
C LEU A 74 20.48 -3.07 6.29
N LYS A 75 21.25 -4.17 6.34
CA LYS A 75 22.39 -4.40 5.47
C LYS A 75 21.82 -4.74 4.10
N ILE A 76 21.55 -3.69 3.34
CA ILE A 76 21.17 -3.79 1.93
C ILE A 76 22.32 -4.50 1.20
N MET A 77 22.22 -5.81 1.02
CA MET A 77 23.12 -6.59 0.16
C MET A 77 22.52 -6.68 -1.26
N ALA A 78 22.10 -5.53 -1.79
CA ALA A 78 21.68 -5.37 -3.18
C ALA A 78 22.05 -3.95 -3.66
N THR A 79 23.05 -3.89 -4.51
CA THR A 79 23.71 -2.71 -5.09
C THR A 79 22.73 -1.73 -5.75
N ASN A 80 22.90 -0.45 -5.43
CA ASN A 80 22.34 0.78 -6.04
C ASN A 80 20.82 0.99 -6.03
N PHE A 81 19.98 -0.03 -6.30
CA PHE A 81 18.53 0.16 -6.37
C PHE A 81 17.87 0.31 -4.99
N CYS A 82 18.26 -0.53 -4.02
CA CYS A 82 17.71 -0.45 -2.66
C CYS A 82 18.15 0.80 -1.89
N GLN A 83 19.27 1.44 -2.25
CA GLN A 83 19.70 2.70 -1.61
C GLN A 83 18.74 3.86 -1.91
N LYS A 84 17.97 3.77 -3.01
CA LYS A 84 16.98 4.78 -3.40
C LYS A 84 15.58 4.51 -2.84
N LEU A 85 15.34 3.34 -2.25
CA LEU A 85 14.09 3.01 -1.54
C LEU A 85 14.17 3.48 -0.08
N ASP A 86 14.06 4.79 0.10
CA ASP A 86 14.32 5.51 1.35
C ASP A 86 13.11 5.62 2.30
N SER A 87 11.94 5.13 1.87
CA SER A 87 10.73 5.11 2.68
C SER A 87 10.01 3.77 2.59
N HIS A 88 9.39 3.33 3.67
CA HIS A 88 8.63 2.08 3.68
C HIS A 88 7.41 2.10 4.58
N LYS A 89 6.44 1.23 4.26
CA LYS A 89 5.28 0.94 5.10
C LYS A 89 5.06 -0.56 5.15
N ALA A 90 5.29 -1.15 6.32
CA ALA A 90 5.00 -2.55 6.60
C ALA A 90 3.67 -2.70 7.36
N PHE A 91 2.86 -3.67 6.96
CA PHE A 91 1.60 -4.03 7.60
C PHE A 91 1.24 -5.49 7.29
N THR A 92 0.37 -6.10 8.09
CA THR A 92 -0.17 -7.43 7.81
C THR A 92 -1.56 -7.34 7.23
N VAL A 93 -1.88 -8.26 6.33
CA VAL A 93 -3.24 -8.54 5.85
C VAL A 93 -3.59 -9.95 6.29
N GLN A 94 -4.83 -10.14 6.74
CA GLN A 94 -5.31 -11.40 7.31
C GLN A 94 -6.63 -11.74 6.64
N TYR A 95 -6.70 -12.95 6.08
CA TYR A 95 -7.89 -13.49 5.46
C TYR A 95 -8.44 -14.65 6.29
N GLU A 96 -9.76 -14.62 6.54
CA GLU A 96 -10.52 -15.64 7.28
C GLU A 96 -11.96 -15.72 6.75
N PRO A 97 -12.62 -16.89 6.76
CA PRO A 97 -14.00 -17.06 6.26
C PRO A 97 -15.03 -16.09 6.86
N GLU A 98 -14.86 -15.68 8.12
CA GLU A 98 -15.77 -14.77 8.83
C GLU A 98 -15.32 -13.29 8.81
N LYS A 99 -14.22 -12.99 8.10
CA LYS A 99 -13.67 -11.63 7.94
C LYS A 99 -13.54 -11.30 6.44
N ASP A 100 -12.49 -10.60 6.05
CA ASP A 100 -12.16 -10.47 4.63
C ASP A 100 -11.62 -11.82 4.14
N THR A 101 -12.13 -12.33 3.02
CA THR A 101 -11.65 -13.57 2.39
C THR A 101 -10.82 -13.30 1.14
N ALA A 102 -10.95 -12.12 0.56
CA ALA A 102 -10.34 -11.72 -0.71
C ALA A 102 -9.87 -10.26 -0.65
N LEU A 103 -9.08 -9.86 -1.64
CA LEU A 103 -8.73 -8.46 -1.85
C LEU A 103 -8.97 -8.08 -3.31
N ASP A 104 -9.73 -7.01 -3.47
CA ASP A 104 -10.15 -6.49 -4.75
C ASP A 104 -8.98 -6.05 -5.64
N TYR A 105 -9.21 -5.95 -6.95
CA TYR A 105 -8.19 -5.56 -7.92
C TYR A 105 -7.73 -4.10 -7.71
N HIS A 106 -6.45 -3.90 -7.44
CA HIS A 106 -5.87 -2.60 -7.09
C HIS A 106 -4.39 -2.52 -7.45
N PHE A 107 -3.81 -1.33 -7.32
CA PHE A 107 -2.37 -1.12 -7.33
C PHE A 107 -1.95 -0.51 -5.99
N ASP A 108 -0.70 -0.74 -5.62
CA ASP A 108 -0.13 -0.26 -4.38
C ASP A 108 0.36 1.18 -4.49
N ASN A 109 0.25 1.92 -3.37
CA ASN A 109 0.94 3.20 -3.22
C ASN A 109 2.42 2.96 -2.86
N ALA A 110 3.16 2.32 -3.77
CA ALA A 110 4.56 1.93 -3.63
C ALA A 110 5.26 1.93 -5.00
N GLU A 111 6.59 2.02 -5.01
CA GLU A 111 7.37 1.73 -6.21
C GLU A 111 7.57 0.22 -6.34
N VAL A 112 7.84 -0.44 -5.21
CA VAL A 112 7.99 -1.89 -5.11
C VAL A 112 7.21 -2.39 -3.88
N THR A 113 6.53 -3.51 -4.03
CA THR A 113 5.86 -4.23 -2.93
C THR A 113 6.51 -5.58 -2.73
N LEU A 114 6.83 -5.89 -1.47
CA LEU A 114 7.15 -7.24 -1.01
C LEU A 114 5.93 -7.80 -0.27
N ASN A 115 5.43 -8.94 -0.71
CA ASN A 115 4.32 -9.66 -0.08
C ASN A 115 4.78 -11.05 0.37
N VAL A 116 4.93 -11.26 1.68
CA VAL A 116 5.43 -12.52 2.27
C VAL A 116 4.30 -13.26 2.97
N CYS A 117 4.08 -14.52 2.62
CA CYS A 117 3.13 -15.36 3.34
C CYS A 117 3.78 -15.82 4.66
N LEU A 118 3.25 -15.37 5.80
CA LEU A 118 3.84 -15.64 7.12
C LEU A 118 3.51 -17.03 7.67
N GLY A 119 2.62 -17.76 7.00
CA GLY A 119 2.30 -19.15 7.34
C GLY A 119 1.18 -19.30 8.35
N LYS A 120 0.10 -19.92 7.86
CA LYS A 120 -1.04 -20.50 8.57
C LYS A 120 -1.67 -21.55 7.64
N ASP A 121 -2.51 -22.44 8.15
CA ASP A 121 -3.20 -23.45 7.34
C ASP A 121 -4.38 -22.78 6.61
N PHE A 122 -4.36 -22.77 5.28
CA PHE A 122 -5.44 -22.26 4.44
C PHE A 122 -5.52 -23.01 3.11
N ASP A 123 -6.71 -23.00 2.52
CA ASP A 123 -6.98 -23.55 1.20
C ASP A 123 -7.20 -22.41 0.21
N ASP A 124 -6.57 -22.50 -0.97
CA ASP A 124 -6.57 -21.48 -2.03
C ASP A 124 -5.86 -20.17 -1.61
N GLY A 125 -6.33 -18.98 -2.02
CA GLY A 125 -5.67 -17.70 -1.71
C GLY A 125 -4.60 -17.29 -2.72
N THR A 126 -4.78 -17.72 -3.97
CA THR A 126 -3.91 -17.36 -5.10
C THR A 126 -3.94 -15.85 -5.36
N LEU A 127 -2.77 -15.26 -5.61
CA LEU A 127 -2.69 -13.87 -6.07
C LEU A 127 -2.83 -13.85 -7.59
N TYR A 128 -3.54 -12.87 -8.12
CA TYR A 128 -3.61 -12.66 -9.56
C TYR A 128 -3.05 -11.29 -9.91
N PHE A 129 -2.22 -11.25 -10.96
CA PHE A 129 -1.58 -10.04 -11.47
C PHE A 129 -2.03 -9.80 -12.90
N GLY A 130 -2.49 -8.59 -13.19
CA GLY A 130 -2.72 -8.13 -14.55
C GLY A 130 -1.71 -7.08 -14.98
N ASN A 131 -2.12 -6.24 -15.92
CA ASN A 131 -1.26 -5.22 -16.53
C ASN A 131 -0.85 -4.12 -15.55
N MET A 132 0.09 -3.28 -15.96
CA MET A 132 0.37 -2.02 -15.25
C MET A 132 -0.89 -1.15 -15.25
N ARG A 133 -1.09 -0.38 -14.18
CA ARG A 133 -2.16 0.63 -14.08
C ARG A 133 -2.29 1.54 -15.31
N THR A 134 -1.19 1.87 -15.98
CA THR A 134 -1.15 2.79 -17.13
C THR A 134 -1.56 2.14 -18.45
N GLU A 135 -1.71 0.81 -18.49
CA GLU A 135 -2.04 0.07 -19.70
C GLU A 135 -3.56 -0.12 -19.84
N ALA A 136 -4.05 -0.20 -21.08
CA ALA A 136 -5.48 -0.35 -21.36
C ALA A 136 -5.99 -1.73 -20.88
N VAL A 137 -7.18 -1.73 -20.25
CA VAL A 137 -7.82 -2.94 -19.72
C VAL A 137 -8.32 -3.88 -20.84
N SER A 138 -8.43 -3.40 -22.08
CA SER A 138 -9.00 -4.15 -23.21
C SER A 138 -8.22 -5.41 -23.62
N GLU A 139 -7.04 -5.65 -23.05
CA GLU A 139 -6.20 -6.84 -23.28
C GLU A 139 -5.77 -7.52 -21.96
N SER A 140 -6.59 -7.44 -20.90
CA SER A 140 -6.21 -7.92 -19.57
C SER A 140 -6.05 -9.45 -19.53
N HIS A 141 -4.80 -9.91 -19.65
CA HIS A 141 -4.38 -11.26 -19.29
C HIS A 141 -4.01 -11.25 -17.81
N TRP A 142 -4.55 -12.19 -17.05
CA TRP A 142 -4.20 -12.35 -15.64
C TRP A 142 -3.26 -13.54 -15.49
N THR A 143 -2.20 -13.34 -14.70
CA THR A 143 -1.30 -14.40 -14.27
C THR A 143 -1.59 -14.70 -12.82
N GLU A 144 -2.03 -15.94 -12.57
CA GLU A 144 -2.19 -16.47 -11.24
C GLU A 144 -0.84 -16.92 -10.68
N VAL A 145 -0.58 -16.55 -9.44
CA VAL A 145 0.64 -16.87 -8.70
C VAL A 145 0.22 -17.49 -7.37
N CYS A 146 0.48 -18.78 -7.22
CA CYS A 146 0.28 -19.49 -5.96
C CYS A 146 1.16 -18.85 -4.88
N HIS A 147 0.54 -18.38 -3.80
CA HIS A 147 1.28 -17.76 -2.71
C HIS A 147 1.58 -18.79 -1.63
N THR A 148 2.83 -19.26 -1.61
CA THR A 148 3.26 -20.32 -0.70
C THR A 148 3.76 -19.78 0.63
N VAL A 149 3.44 -20.51 1.71
CA VAL A 149 3.89 -20.21 3.07
C VAL A 149 5.42 -20.05 3.13
N THR A 150 5.89 -19.04 3.87
CA THR A 150 7.29 -18.61 3.99
C THR A 150 7.95 -18.04 2.73
N CYS A 151 7.22 -17.94 1.61
CA CYS A 151 7.72 -17.33 0.39
C CYS A 151 7.26 -15.88 0.25
N GLY A 152 8.12 -15.07 -0.35
CA GLY A 152 7.87 -13.66 -0.67
C GLY A 152 7.74 -13.45 -2.17
N ILE A 153 6.75 -12.66 -2.58
CA ILE A 153 6.60 -12.16 -3.95
C ILE A 153 7.03 -10.70 -3.95
N LEU A 154 7.95 -10.35 -4.85
CA LEU A 154 8.38 -8.97 -5.08
C LEU A 154 7.82 -8.51 -6.42
N HIS A 155 7.07 -7.41 -6.43
CA HIS A 155 6.49 -6.85 -7.66
C HIS A 155 6.50 -5.33 -7.66
N ARG A 156 6.31 -4.72 -8.83
CA ARG A 156 6.10 -3.28 -8.95
C ARG A 156 4.78 -2.90 -8.31
N GLY A 157 4.75 -1.80 -7.56
CA GLY A 157 3.51 -1.34 -6.92
C GLY A 157 2.42 -0.96 -7.92
N GLN A 158 2.79 -0.57 -9.14
CA GLN A 158 1.86 -0.24 -10.22
C GLN A 158 1.24 -1.45 -10.93
N HIS A 159 1.68 -2.68 -10.65
CA HIS A 159 0.98 -3.87 -11.15
C HIS A 159 -0.41 -3.91 -10.51
N LEU A 160 -1.43 -3.98 -11.35
CA LEU A 160 -2.76 -4.25 -10.86
C LEU A 160 -2.83 -5.72 -10.41
N HIS A 161 -3.31 -5.95 -9.20
CA HIS A 161 -3.38 -7.27 -8.60
C HIS A 161 -4.49 -7.38 -7.57
N GLY A 162 -4.82 -8.61 -7.20
CA GLY A 162 -5.74 -8.92 -6.13
C GLY A 162 -5.47 -10.30 -5.53
N ALA A 163 -6.26 -10.65 -4.53
CA ALA A 163 -6.22 -11.97 -3.90
C ALA A 163 -7.56 -12.67 -4.11
N MET A 164 -7.52 -13.91 -4.59
CA MET A 164 -8.71 -14.75 -4.69
C MET A 164 -9.24 -15.12 -3.29
N PRO A 165 -10.55 -15.38 -3.15
CA PRO A 165 -11.12 -15.81 -1.88
C PRO A 165 -10.48 -17.09 -1.36
N ILE A 166 -10.05 -17.10 -0.10
CA ILE A 166 -9.71 -18.36 0.57
C ILE A 166 -10.97 -19.20 0.78
N GLN A 167 -10.87 -20.52 0.65
CA GLN A 167 -11.99 -21.44 0.87
C GLN A 167 -12.07 -21.95 2.31
N GLY A 168 -10.95 -21.91 3.04
CA GLY A 168 -10.87 -22.36 4.42
C GLY A 168 -9.57 -21.93 5.10
N GLY A 169 -9.56 -22.02 6.42
CA GLY A 169 -8.38 -21.71 7.23
C GLY A 169 -8.13 -20.21 7.43
N GLU A 170 -6.87 -19.86 7.69
CA GLU A 170 -6.45 -18.49 7.92
C GLU A 170 -5.19 -18.21 7.10
N GLN A 171 -5.16 -17.11 6.35
CA GLN A 171 -3.96 -16.69 5.62
C GLN A 171 -3.49 -15.34 6.18
N VAL A 172 -2.20 -15.25 6.54
CA VAL A 172 -1.60 -13.99 7.01
C VAL A 172 -0.40 -13.64 6.14
N ASN A 173 -0.47 -12.46 5.53
CA ASN A 173 0.55 -11.93 4.66
C ASN A 173 1.19 -10.67 5.25
N LEU A 174 2.52 -10.61 5.27
CA LEU A 174 3.29 -9.40 5.54
C LEU A 174 3.47 -8.64 4.23
N ILE A 175 2.92 -7.43 4.17
CA ILE A 175 3.08 -6.51 3.06
C ILE A 175 4.08 -5.43 3.46
N VAL A 176 5.09 -5.20 2.62
CA VAL A 176 6.03 -4.10 2.75
C VAL A 176 6.03 -3.29 1.47
N TRP A 177 5.44 -2.10 1.55
CA TRP A 177 5.56 -1.08 0.51
C TRP A 177 6.90 -0.38 0.66
N LEU A 178 7.67 -0.37 -0.42
CA LEU A 178 8.97 0.29 -0.54
C LEU A 178 8.84 1.46 -1.51
N ARG A 179 9.38 2.61 -1.12
CA ARG A 179 9.18 3.88 -1.79
C ARG A 179 10.46 4.66 -1.94
N SER A 180 10.55 5.46 -3.00
CA SER A 180 11.69 6.31 -3.34
C SER A 180 11.26 7.77 -3.45
N SER A 181 11.78 8.63 -2.58
CA SER A 181 11.52 10.08 -2.66
C SER A 181 12.07 10.70 -3.95
N GLU A 182 13.20 10.20 -4.47
CA GLU A 182 13.79 10.65 -5.74
C GLU A 182 12.81 10.50 -6.92
N VAL A 183 12.06 9.39 -6.97
CA VAL A 183 11.05 9.14 -8.00
C VAL A 183 9.78 9.94 -7.71
N ARG A 184 9.29 9.84 -6.46
CA ARG A 184 7.99 10.41 -6.06
C ARG A 184 7.94 11.93 -6.14
N ASN A 185 9.04 12.61 -5.83
CA ASN A 185 9.10 14.08 -5.88
C ASN A 185 9.06 14.61 -7.32
N GLN A 186 9.37 13.78 -8.33
CA GLN A 186 9.24 14.15 -9.74
C GLN A 186 7.84 13.86 -10.27
N LEU A 187 7.30 12.67 -9.98
CA LEU A 187 6.01 12.21 -10.48
C LEU A 187 5.27 11.39 -9.42
N CYS A 188 4.08 11.83 -9.05
CA CYS A 188 3.26 11.11 -8.09
C CYS A 188 2.70 9.81 -8.71
N PRO A 189 2.94 8.62 -8.11
CA PRO A 189 2.50 7.34 -8.68
C PRO A 189 0.99 7.08 -8.61
N MET A 190 0.24 8.01 -8.00
CA MET A 190 -1.21 7.92 -7.86
C MET A 190 -1.93 8.71 -8.96
N CYS A 191 -1.45 9.94 -9.25
CA CYS A 191 -2.07 10.85 -10.22
C CYS A 191 -1.23 11.10 -11.49
N ASP A 192 -0.03 10.52 -11.60
CA ASP A 192 0.91 10.72 -12.70
C ASP A 192 1.18 12.21 -13.02
N SER A 193 1.22 13.04 -11.99
CA SER A 193 1.50 14.48 -12.08
C SER A 193 2.59 14.88 -11.10
N VAL A 194 3.22 16.04 -11.32
CA VAL A 194 4.11 16.65 -10.32
C VAL A 194 3.36 16.74 -8.98
N PRO A 195 3.93 16.24 -7.87
CA PRO A 195 3.19 16.09 -6.63
C PRO A 195 2.85 17.45 -5.99
N ASP A 196 1.57 17.65 -5.68
CA ASP A 196 1.11 18.76 -4.84
C ASP A 196 1.29 18.38 -3.35
N LEU A 197 2.44 18.77 -2.78
CA LEU A 197 2.87 18.30 -1.46
C LEU A 197 2.18 19.07 -0.33
N ILE A 198 1.37 18.34 0.43
CA ILE A 198 0.78 18.76 1.70
C ILE A 198 1.44 18.04 2.87
N GLU A 199 1.45 18.68 4.04
CA GLU A 199 1.93 18.05 5.26
C GLU A 199 1.04 16.87 5.66
N GLY A 200 1.70 15.74 5.92
CA GLY A 200 1.07 14.52 6.39
C GLY A 200 1.10 14.44 7.90
N ASN A 201 -0.03 14.07 8.50
CA ASN A 201 -0.10 13.80 9.93
C ASN A 201 0.54 12.43 10.24
N GLY A 202 1.84 12.43 10.56
CA GLY A 202 2.51 11.30 11.20
C GLY A 202 3.51 10.50 10.43
N PHE A 203 3.08 9.95 9.30
CA PHE A 203 3.92 9.20 8.39
C PHE A 203 3.67 9.73 6.97
N GLY A 204 4.76 9.86 6.23
CA GLY A 204 4.74 10.35 4.86
C GLY A 204 4.49 9.23 3.88
N ASP A 205 4.01 9.59 2.70
CA ASP A 205 3.82 8.65 1.59
C ASP A 205 5.08 8.55 0.71
N GLY A 206 6.26 8.65 1.32
CA GLY A 206 7.54 8.59 0.63
C GLY A 206 7.92 9.86 -0.14
N PHE A 207 7.27 11.00 0.13
CA PHE A 207 7.63 12.30 -0.44
C PHE A 207 8.49 13.10 0.54
N THR A 208 9.38 13.93 -0.01
CA THR A 208 10.22 14.89 0.73
C THR A 208 10.17 16.25 0.04
N ARG A 209 10.43 17.34 0.77
CA ARG A 209 10.73 18.65 0.16
C ARG A 209 12.24 18.86 0.21
N ASN A 210 12.83 19.40 -0.86
CA ASN A 210 14.21 19.87 -0.78
C ASN A 210 14.25 21.14 0.05
N CYS A 211 15.35 21.35 0.78
CA CYS A 211 15.52 22.56 1.58
C CYS A 211 15.58 23.85 0.74
N ASP A 212 15.80 23.73 -0.57
CA ASP A 212 15.94 24.85 -1.51
C ASP A 212 14.59 25.37 -2.06
N ASP A 213 13.46 24.73 -1.70
CA ASP A 213 12.11 25.10 -2.14
C ASP A 213 11.38 26.05 -1.15
N ILE A 214 12.13 26.79 -0.29
CA ILE A 214 11.61 27.77 0.69
C ILE A 214 11.98 29.20 0.28
#